data_AF-A0A8I1Q487-F1
#
_entry.id   AF-A0A8I1Q487-F1
#
_cell.length_a   1.000
_cell.length_b   1.000
_cell.length_c   1.000
_cell.angle_alpha   90.00
_cell.angle_beta   90.00
_cell.angle_gamma   90.00
#
_symmetry.space_group_name_H-M   'P 1'
#
loop_
_entity.id
_entity.type
_entity.pdbx_description
1 polymer ?
#
loop_
_entity_poly.entity_id
_entity_poly.type
_entity_poly.pdbx_seq_one_letter_code
_entity_poly.pdbx_strand_id
1 'polypeptide(L)'
;MRPHGTRDRASIPSEPDPARGSPALGAGGVWVAAAAAAAGVGSAYWDDSWHTTLGRDSTFIPPHLLLYASILTVGVVIAGWGWRRLAATRSVAAVFRTPGFALAVAAAVATAAAAPADAFWHTAFGRDAVLWSPPHLLSVIGTLCVLIGLLTGTDRLVPAPPRIALAAGVLGAALIIVMEYDTDVPQFTETLYLPLLLATTLGAAWVITALVPGRTRIVLVVAGYLVFRVVLWVLLTSAGWLAPDLPVAVAGLFLLALPVPRWRWPVAALAVTTLQLLASGTGLVKLSRTQQDGLMRDQRAEQLGYREEYALSPKRLTCDASARCGTLSVSTVQLALAIASEGAHVSKTIRERSRRMISVVAASLLAVGLLSVPTAASAYTTTGCKWSTGNLNINLSSTNGTMRTALYSALNNYTLGTDTNLTGVTTSGPSFTAANNNYGATGWAGYNNWNCAFGVTSSSLARVNDYYNANLASNEGRIRVIWLHEIGHGLGLDHVTTVARVMYTPTSSAYNAGVRNLTSDEINGINALY
;
A
#
# COMPACT_ATOMS: atom_id res chain seq x y z
N MET A 1 23.05 84.08 35.20
CA MET A 1 22.70 83.31 33.98
C MET A 1 22.49 81.86 34.36
N ARG A 2 21.27 81.32 34.20
CA ARG A 2 21.01 79.88 34.25
C ARG A 2 21.33 79.26 32.89
N PRO A 3 21.81 78.01 32.85
CA PRO A 3 21.34 77.06 31.82
C PRO A 3 20.82 75.79 32.52
N HIS A 4 19.53 75.48 32.37
CA HIS A 4 18.95 74.62 31.33
C HIS A 4 18.88 73.13 31.72
N GLY A 5 17.67 72.73 32.15
CA GLY A 5 16.95 71.61 31.55
C GLY A 5 17.38 70.19 31.91
N THR A 6 16.86 69.68 33.02
CA THR A 6 16.68 68.23 33.22
C THR A 6 15.67 67.73 32.19
N ARG A 7 16.14 67.10 31.12
CA ARG A 7 15.29 66.28 30.26
C ARG A 7 14.88 65.04 31.04
N ASP A 8 13.58 64.90 31.26
CA ASP A 8 12.93 63.64 31.63
C ASP A 8 13.45 62.53 30.72
N ARG A 9 14.20 61.59 31.29
CA ARG A 9 14.49 60.33 30.62
C ARG A 9 13.17 59.58 30.54
N ALA A 10 12.53 59.63 29.37
CA ALA A 10 11.49 58.69 29.00
C ALA A 10 11.98 57.28 29.36
N SER A 11 11.16 56.55 30.11
CA SER A 11 11.41 55.15 30.45
C SER A 11 11.72 54.40 29.16
N ILE A 12 12.95 53.90 29.03
CA ILE A 12 13.29 52.93 27.99
C ILE A 12 12.26 51.80 28.13
N PRO A 13 11.48 51.47 27.08
CA PRO A 13 10.65 50.29 27.12
C PRO A 13 11.57 49.13 27.44
N SER A 14 11.35 48.47 28.59
CA SER A 14 12.06 47.24 28.93
C SER A 14 12.08 46.36 27.69
N GLU A 15 13.26 45.91 27.26
CA GLU A 15 13.38 44.89 26.23
C GLU A 15 12.33 43.81 26.49
N PRO A 16 11.56 43.37 25.46
CA PRO A 16 10.64 42.27 25.65
C PRO A 16 11.45 41.10 26.23
N ASP A 17 11.11 40.73 27.45
CA ASP A 17 11.74 39.64 28.19
C ASP A 17 11.93 38.43 27.25
N PRO A 18 13.17 37.97 27.01
CA PRO A 18 13.43 36.81 26.15
C PRO A 18 12.72 35.53 26.65
N ALA A 19 12.23 35.52 27.90
CA ALA A 19 11.41 34.46 28.48
C ALA A 19 9.90 34.53 28.15
N ARG A 20 9.38 35.58 27.49
CA ARG A 20 7.99 35.57 26.94
C ARG A 20 7.81 34.64 25.73
N GLY A 21 8.87 33.91 25.36
CA GLY A 21 8.94 33.08 24.17
C GLY A 21 9.29 31.61 24.41
N SER A 22 8.69 30.91 25.39
CA SER A 22 8.65 29.41 25.47
C SER A 22 7.57 29.00 26.50
N PRO A 23 6.71 28.01 26.22
CA PRO A 23 7.17 26.69 25.80
C PRO A 23 6.64 26.34 24.41
N ALA A 24 7.57 26.02 23.52
CA ALA A 24 7.26 25.19 22.36
C ALA A 24 6.86 23.77 22.85
N LEU A 25 6.64 22.81 21.95
CA LEU A 25 6.29 21.45 22.34
C LEU A 25 7.41 20.85 23.24
N GLY A 26 7.09 20.62 24.51
CA GLY A 26 8.03 20.14 25.52
C GLY A 26 8.30 18.63 25.41
N ALA A 27 9.37 18.16 26.07
CA ALA A 27 9.90 16.80 25.90
C ALA A 27 8.86 15.68 26.13
N GLY A 28 7.99 15.82 27.12
CA GLY A 28 6.93 14.83 27.37
C GLY A 28 5.94 14.71 26.20
N GLY A 29 5.54 15.84 25.60
CA GLY A 29 4.67 15.83 24.42
C GLY A 29 5.37 15.23 23.20
N VAL A 30 6.67 15.47 23.04
CA VAL A 30 7.48 14.87 21.97
C VAL A 30 7.59 13.35 22.13
N TRP A 31 7.82 12.84 23.35
CA TRP A 31 7.86 11.40 23.60
C TRP A 31 6.53 10.72 23.32
N VAL A 32 5.43 11.30 23.79
CA VAL A 32 4.08 10.76 23.54
C VAL A 32 3.78 10.76 22.04
N ALA A 33 4.12 11.84 21.32
CA ALA A 33 3.97 11.90 19.87
C ALA A 33 4.84 10.85 19.14
N ALA A 34 6.08 10.61 19.60
CA ALA A 34 6.94 9.58 19.03
C ALA A 34 6.40 8.16 19.25
N ALA A 35 5.88 7.88 20.45
CA ALA A 35 5.22 6.60 20.76
C ALA A 35 3.95 6.40 19.92
N ALA A 36 3.13 7.44 19.78
CA ALA A 36 1.94 7.40 18.92
C ALA A 36 2.30 7.24 17.44
N ALA A 37 3.40 7.85 16.96
CA ALA A 37 3.90 7.64 15.60
C ALA A 37 4.34 6.19 15.38
N ALA A 38 5.05 5.59 16.34
CA ALA A 38 5.45 4.18 16.27
C ALA A 38 4.23 3.25 16.28
N ALA A 39 3.24 3.53 17.13
CA ALA A 39 1.98 2.80 17.16
C ALA A 39 1.19 2.93 15.85
N GLY A 40 1.12 4.13 15.26
CA GLY A 40 0.43 4.37 13.99
C GLY A 40 1.10 3.71 12.78
N VAL A 41 2.43 3.73 12.72
CA VAL A 41 3.18 2.99 11.68
C VAL A 41 3.01 1.48 11.90
N GLY A 42 3.12 1.01 13.14
CA GLY A 42 2.92 -0.41 13.47
C GLY A 42 1.51 -0.88 13.15
N SER A 43 0.49 -0.07 13.42
CA SER A 43 -0.89 -0.38 13.06
C SER A 43 -1.06 -0.47 11.56
N ALA A 44 -0.44 0.40 10.75
CA ALA A 44 -0.56 0.34 9.29
C ALA A 44 -0.03 -0.99 8.70
N TYR A 45 1.11 -1.48 9.18
CA TYR A 45 1.62 -2.80 8.74
C TYR A 45 0.79 -3.96 9.29
N TRP A 46 0.24 -3.84 10.50
CA TRP A 46 -0.66 -4.86 11.05
C TRP A 46 -1.99 -4.89 10.29
N ASP A 47 -2.50 -3.73 9.91
CA ASP A 47 -3.70 -3.53 9.11
C ASP A 47 -3.58 -4.21 7.74
N ASP A 48 -2.48 -3.94 7.03
CA ASP A 48 -2.18 -4.58 5.76
C ASP A 48 -2.12 -6.11 5.88
N SER A 49 -1.41 -6.61 6.90
CA SER A 49 -1.33 -8.04 7.19
C SER A 49 -2.70 -8.67 7.49
N TRP A 50 -3.53 -7.95 8.25
CA TRP A 50 -4.89 -8.36 8.61
C TRP A 50 -5.75 -8.47 7.36
N HIS A 51 -5.79 -7.41 6.56
CA HIS A 51 -6.52 -7.35 5.30
C HIS A 51 -6.08 -8.48 4.36
N THR A 52 -4.79 -8.69 4.19
CA THR A 52 -4.23 -9.72 3.30
C THR A 52 -4.58 -11.13 3.77
N THR A 53 -4.57 -11.38 5.08
CA THR A 53 -4.79 -12.73 5.64
C THR A 53 -6.27 -13.08 5.76
N LEU A 54 -7.12 -12.13 6.19
CA LEU A 54 -8.50 -12.40 6.61
C LEU A 54 -9.56 -11.93 5.62
N GLY A 55 -9.24 -11.03 4.68
CA GLY A 55 -10.14 -10.74 3.57
C GLY A 55 -11.26 -9.73 3.87
N ARG A 56 -12.13 -10.03 4.84
CA ARG A 56 -13.36 -9.27 5.15
C ARG A 56 -13.26 -8.58 6.51
N ASP A 57 -13.34 -7.26 6.49
CA ASP A 57 -13.05 -6.45 7.65
C ASP A 57 -14.16 -5.46 8.00
N SER A 58 -14.18 -5.05 9.27
CA SER A 58 -15.08 -4.02 9.78
C SER A 58 -14.28 -2.74 10.06
N THR A 59 -14.95 -1.61 10.20
CA THR A 59 -14.29 -0.36 10.58
C THR A 59 -13.63 -0.41 11.96
N PHE A 60 -13.96 -1.37 12.81
CA PHE A 60 -13.47 -1.48 14.19
C PHE A 60 -12.55 -2.70 14.42
N ILE A 61 -11.80 -3.13 13.41
CA ILE A 61 -10.78 -4.17 13.60
C ILE A 61 -9.65 -3.68 14.51
N PRO A 62 -8.94 -4.58 15.23
CA PRO A 62 -7.86 -4.20 16.14
C PRO A 62 -6.79 -3.25 15.58
N PRO A 63 -6.25 -3.42 14.35
CA PRO A 63 -5.30 -2.47 13.80
C PRO A 63 -5.89 -1.06 13.59
N HIS A 64 -7.14 -0.94 13.12
CA HIS A 64 -7.85 0.35 13.04
C HIS A 64 -7.99 1.02 14.41
N LEU A 65 -8.35 0.26 15.45
CA LEU A 65 -8.47 0.82 16.80
C LEU A 65 -7.14 1.38 17.30
N LEU A 66 -6.02 0.70 17.02
CA LEU A 66 -4.68 1.19 17.35
C LEU A 66 -4.32 2.43 16.53
N LEU A 67 -4.69 2.47 15.25
CA LEU A 67 -4.50 3.63 14.39
C LEU A 67 -5.30 4.85 14.90
N TYR A 68 -6.59 4.66 15.23
CA TYR A 68 -7.46 5.71 15.78
C TYR A 68 -6.95 6.20 17.13
N ALA A 69 -6.50 5.31 18.00
CA ALA A 69 -5.89 5.67 19.28
C ALA A 69 -4.61 6.51 19.08
N SER A 70 -3.81 6.17 18.06
CA SER A 70 -2.59 6.91 17.70
C SER A 70 -2.92 8.33 17.22
N ILE A 71 -3.89 8.47 16.30
CA ILE A 71 -4.36 9.76 15.79
C ILE A 71 -4.93 10.62 16.93
N LEU A 72 -5.79 10.03 17.77
CA LEU A 72 -6.38 10.71 18.93
C LEU A 72 -5.29 11.20 19.89
N THR A 73 -4.31 10.35 20.20
CA THR A 73 -3.19 10.68 21.10
C THR A 73 -2.40 11.88 20.57
N VAL A 74 -2.09 11.91 19.28
CA VAL A 74 -1.43 13.05 18.65
C VAL A 74 -2.31 14.31 18.68
N GLY A 75 -3.61 14.17 18.46
CA GLY A 75 -4.59 15.26 18.62
C GLY A 75 -4.58 15.85 20.03
N VAL A 76 -4.52 15.02 21.07
CA VAL A 76 -4.41 15.47 22.47
C VAL A 76 -3.07 16.18 22.72
N VAL A 77 -1.96 15.70 22.15
CA VAL A 77 -0.66 16.38 22.24
C VAL A 77 -0.72 17.78 21.60
N ILE A 78 -1.33 17.90 20.41
CA ILE A 78 -1.49 19.19 19.71
C ILE A 78 -2.41 20.12 20.50
N ALA A 79 -3.54 19.63 20.99
CA ALA A 79 -4.48 20.40 21.80
C ALA A 79 -3.82 20.90 23.09
N GLY A 80 -3.10 20.04 23.81
CA GLY A 80 -2.36 20.40 25.01
C GLY A 80 -1.23 21.41 24.73
N TRP A 81 -0.53 21.26 23.61
CA TRP A 81 0.45 22.26 23.15
C TRP A 81 -0.21 23.61 22.88
N GLY A 82 -1.32 23.63 22.12
CA GLY A 82 -2.09 24.82 21.80
C GLY A 82 -2.63 25.52 23.04
N TRP A 83 -3.18 24.76 23.99
CA TRP A 83 -3.68 25.27 25.27
C TRP A 83 -2.58 25.94 26.08
N ARG A 84 -1.42 25.29 26.22
CA ARG A 84 -0.26 25.88 26.93
C ARG A 84 0.22 27.16 26.26
N ARG A 85 0.26 27.19 24.92
CA ARG A 85 0.61 28.42 24.17
C ARG A 85 -0.44 29.50 24.39
N LEU A 86 -1.72 29.18 24.34
CA LEU A 86 -2.81 30.13 24.57
C LEU A 86 -2.77 30.69 25.99
N ALA A 87 -2.53 29.86 27.00
CA ALA A 87 -2.40 30.30 28.39
C ALA A 87 -1.23 31.29 28.58
N ALA A 88 -0.11 31.06 27.89
CA ALA A 88 1.08 31.89 27.94
C ALA A 88 0.96 33.20 27.13
N THR A 89 0.38 33.15 25.93
CA THR A 89 0.32 34.32 25.03
C THR A 89 -0.99 35.11 25.14
N ARG A 90 -2.04 34.50 25.69
CA ARG A 90 -3.43 35.02 25.71
C ARG A 90 -3.93 35.45 24.31
N SER A 91 -3.39 34.87 23.24
CA SER A 91 -3.69 35.24 21.86
C SER A 91 -3.70 34.03 20.93
N VAL A 92 -4.86 33.74 20.35
CA VAL A 92 -5.04 32.66 19.35
C VAL A 92 -4.13 32.89 18.14
N ALA A 93 -4.03 34.13 17.65
CA ALA A 93 -3.14 34.48 16.55
C ALA A 93 -1.66 34.18 16.88
N ALA A 94 -1.22 34.42 18.12
CA ALA A 94 0.12 34.08 18.54
C ALA A 94 0.35 32.55 18.65
N VAL A 95 -0.68 31.77 18.99
CA VAL A 95 -0.62 30.30 18.96
C VAL A 95 -0.36 29.81 17.53
N PHE A 96 -1.16 30.25 16.56
CA PHE A 96 -1.01 29.84 15.16
C PHE A 96 0.26 30.36 14.48
N ARG A 97 0.87 31.44 14.99
CA ARG A 97 2.21 31.90 14.58
C ARG A 97 3.36 31.08 15.20
N THR A 98 3.07 30.19 16.15
CA THR A 98 4.09 29.29 16.71
C THR A 98 4.56 28.34 15.60
N PRO A 99 5.87 28.21 15.34
CA PRO A 99 6.39 27.37 14.25
C PRO A 99 5.83 25.95 14.32
N GLY A 100 5.36 25.43 13.18
CA GLY A 100 4.82 24.08 13.06
C GLY A 100 3.40 23.87 13.59
N PHE A 101 2.85 24.77 14.42
CA PHE A 101 1.54 24.57 15.05
C PHE A 101 0.39 24.55 14.03
N ALA A 102 0.34 25.54 13.14
CA ALA A 102 -0.71 25.60 12.12
C ALA A 102 -0.67 24.39 11.17
N LEU A 103 0.53 23.94 10.79
CA LEU A 103 0.72 22.75 9.97
C LEU A 103 0.23 21.50 10.72
N ALA A 104 0.62 21.33 11.99
CA ALA A 104 0.21 20.19 12.79
C ALA A 104 -1.32 20.11 12.96
N VAL A 105 -1.99 21.24 13.22
CA VAL A 105 -3.46 21.29 13.34
C VAL A 105 -4.13 20.96 12.01
N ALA A 106 -3.75 21.64 10.92
CA ALA A 106 -4.38 21.43 9.62
C ALA A 106 -4.19 19.98 9.14
N ALA A 107 -2.99 19.43 9.29
CA ALA A 107 -2.67 18.07 8.89
C ALA A 107 -3.34 17.02 9.81
N ALA A 108 -3.50 17.30 11.11
CA ALA A 108 -4.21 16.41 12.02
C ALA A 108 -5.71 16.33 11.69
N VAL A 109 -6.33 17.46 11.32
CA VAL A 109 -7.71 17.48 10.83
C VAL A 109 -7.84 16.68 9.53
N ALA A 110 -6.92 16.88 8.58
CA ALA A 110 -6.90 16.10 7.34
C ALA A 110 -6.73 14.59 7.58
N THR A 111 -5.83 14.21 8.50
CA THR A 111 -5.61 12.80 8.88
C THR A 111 -6.84 12.20 9.55
N ALA A 112 -7.49 12.92 10.46
CA ALA A 112 -8.71 12.45 11.12
C ALA A 112 -9.89 12.31 10.14
N ALA A 113 -9.96 13.17 9.12
CA ALA A 113 -10.98 13.09 8.06
C ALA A 113 -10.79 11.88 7.14
N ALA A 114 -9.59 11.28 7.11
CA ALA A 114 -9.33 10.08 6.31
C ALA A 114 -10.18 8.89 6.77
N ALA A 115 -10.42 8.70 8.07
CA ALA A 115 -11.19 7.56 8.58
C ALA A 115 -12.66 7.49 8.07
N PRO A 116 -13.47 8.56 8.17
CA PRO A 116 -14.81 8.53 7.57
C PRO A 116 -14.78 8.53 6.04
N ALA A 117 -13.78 9.15 5.41
CA ALA A 117 -13.60 9.09 3.95
C ALA A 117 -13.28 7.67 3.47
N ASP A 118 -12.50 6.93 4.24
CA ASP A 118 -12.14 5.53 4.02
C ASP A 118 -13.35 4.61 4.15
N ALA A 119 -14.15 4.76 5.21
CA ALA A 119 -15.40 4.01 5.37
C ALA A 119 -16.39 4.28 4.22
N PHE A 120 -16.51 5.54 3.78
CA PHE A 120 -17.30 5.89 2.59
C PHE A 120 -16.73 5.23 1.34
N TRP A 121 -15.41 5.30 1.14
CA TRP A 121 -14.73 4.74 0.00
C TRP A 121 -14.95 3.22 -0.10
N HIS A 122 -14.79 2.50 1.01
CA HIS A 122 -15.09 1.07 1.07
C HIS A 122 -16.54 0.73 0.77
N THR A 123 -17.48 1.59 1.15
CA THR A 123 -18.91 1.40 0.83
C THR A 123 -19.19 1.67 -0.64
N ALA A 124 -18.55 2.68 -1.24
CA ALA A 124 -18.82 3.14 -2.60
C ALA A 124 -18.08 2.32 -3.67
N PHE A 125 -16.83 1.92 -3.41
CA PHE A 125 -15.92 1.32 -4.39
C PHE A 125 -15.46 -0.09 -4.00
N GLY A 126 -15.82 -0.56 -2.80
CA GLY A 126 -15.38 -1.85 -2.27
C GLY A 126 -14.03 -1.77 -1.56
N ARG A 127 -13.48 -2.93 -1.19
CA ARG A 127 -12.21 -3.02 -0.48
C ARG A 127 -11.07 -2.51 -1.37
N ASP A 128 -10.20 -1.69 -0.79
CA ASP A 128 -8.97 -1.27 -1.44
C ASP A 128 -7.96 -2.41 -1.48
N ALA A 129 -7.38 -2.66 -2.65
CA ALA A 129 -6.38 -3.71 -2.81
C ALA A 129 -4.99 -3.30 -2.24
N VAL A 130 -4.71 -2.02 -1.94
CA VAL A 130 -3.56 -1.50 -1.14
C VAL A 130 -3.72 0.00 -0.82
N LEU A 131 -2.75 0.55 -0.07
CA LEU A 131 -2.51 1.93 0.40
C LEU A 131 -2.85 3.12 -0.54
N TRP A 132 -3.08 2.91 -1.83
CA TRP A 132 -3.12 4.01 -2.80
C TRP A 132 -4.48 4.70 -2.97
N SER A 133 -5.50 4.30 -2.22
CA SER A 133 -6.78 4.99 -2.26
C SER A 133 -6.65 6.43 -1.72
N PRO A 134 -7.48 7.38 -2.21
CA PRO A 134 -7.41 8.77 -1.76
C PRO A 134 -7.49 8.95 -0.24
N PRO A 135 -8.32 8.21 0.52
CA PRO A 135 -8.33 8.29 1.98
C PRO A 135 -7.02 7.86 2.63
N HIS A 136 -6.41 6.75 2.18
CA HIS A 136 -5.12 6.29 2.68
C HIS A 136 -4.01 7.31 2.40
N LEU A 137 -3.91 7.82 1.17
CA LEU A 137 -2.92 8.85 0.82
C LEU A 137 -3.12 10.14 1.61
N LEU A 138 -4.37 10.54 1.87
CA LEU A 138 -4.67 11.67 2.74
C LEU A 138 -4.15 11.43 4.16
N SER A 139 -4.33 10.23 4.71
CA SER A 139 -3.82 9.83 6.02
C SER A 139 -2.28 9.79 6.08
N VAL A 140 -1.63 9.21 5.06
CA VAL A 140 -0.15 9.10 4.98
C VAL A 140 0.49 10.48 4.89
N ILE A 141 0.04 11.31 3.94
CA ILE A 141 0.59 12.66 3.74
C ILE A 141 0.25 13.56 4.94
N GLY A 142 -0.98 13.45 5.47
CA GLY A 142 -1.42 14.15 6.66
C GLY A 142 -0.54 13.82 7.87
N THR A 143 -0.34 12.53 8.15
CA THR A 143 0.50 12.06 9.26
C THR A 143 1.93 12.56 9.11
N LEU A 144 2.53 12.47 7.92
CA LEU A 144 3.87 13.01 7.67
C LEU A 144 3.94 14.51 7.98
N CYS A 145 2.96 15.29 7.51
CA CYS A 145 2.87 16.72 7.80
C CYS A 145 2.68 17.03 9.29
N VAL A 146 1.89 16.23 10.01
CA VAL A 146 1.71 16.36 11.46
C VAL A 146 3.04 16.17 12.18
N LEU A 147 3.77 15.10 11.88
CA LEU A 147 5.05 14.81 12.53
C LEU A 147 6.11 15.87 12.23
N ILE A 148 6.14 16.40 11.00
CA ILE A 148 6.99 17.54 10.63
C ILE A 148 6.61 18.80 11.40
N GLY A 149 5.31 19.07 11.56
CA GLY A 149 4.79 20.19 12.34
C GLY A 149 5.19 20.10 13.81
N LEU A 150 5.06 18.93 14.43
CA LEU A 150 5.46 18.65 15.81
C LEU A 150 6.98 18.76 16.00
N LEU A 151 7.77 18.22 15.07
CA LEU A 151 9.23 18.29 15.11
C LEU A 151 9.71 19.75 14.95
N THR A 152 9.09 20.52 14.06
CA THR A 152 9.34 21.96 13.90
C THR A 152 8.97 22.77 15.15
N GLY A 153 7.86 22.37 15.79
CA GLY A 153 7.35 23.00 17.00
C GLY A 153 8.03 22.56 18.28
N THR A 154 9.01 21.66 18.23
CA THR A 154 9.72 21.13 19.40
C THR A 154 10.61 22.20 20.04
N ASP A 155 10.50 22.34 21.37
CA ASP A 155 11.24 23.37 22.11
C ASP A 155 12.75 23.15 22.00
N ARG A 156 13.52 24.24 21.85
CA ARG A 156 14.98 24.23 21.70
C ARG A 156 15.69 23.56 22.86
N LEU A 157 15.09 23.59 24.05
CA LEU A 157 15.61 22.99 25.27
C LEU A 157 15.35 21.47 25.37
N VAL A 158 14.51 20.90 24.49
CA VAL A 158 14.26 19.46 24.48
C VAL A 158 15.55 18.71 24.12
N PRO A 159 15.95 17.70 24.91
CA PRO A 159 17.16 16.93 24.65
C PRO A 159 17.05 16.11 23.35
N ALA A 160 18.18 15.61 22.87
CA ALA A 160 18.23 14.89 21.61
C ALA A 160 17.35 13.62 21.53
N PRO A 161 17.23 12.76 22.57
CA PRO A 161 16.53 11.48 22.42
C PRO A 161 15.05 11.57 22.00
N PRO A 162 14.18 12.40 22.63
CA PRO A 162 12.79 12.55 22.15
C PRO A 162 12.71 13.06 20.70
N ARG A 163 13.60 13.97 20.30
CA ARG A 163 13.66 14.49 18.92
C ARG A 163 14.05 13.41 17.92
N ILE A 164 15.03 12.58 18.29
CA ILE A 164 15.47 11.45 17.47
C ILE A 164 14.33 10.43 17.32
N ALA A 165 13.61 10.12 18.39
CA ALA A 165 12.47 9.21 18.35
C ALA A 165 11.34 9.74 17.45
N LEU A 166 10.98 11.02 17.59
CA LEU A 166 9.97 11.64 16.72
C LEU A 166 10.43 11.69 15.25
N ALA A 167 11.72 11.96 15.01
CA ALA A 167 12.30 11.93 13.66
C ALA A 167 12.35 10.53 13.06
N ALA A 168 12.49 9.47 13.87
CA ALA A 168 12.33 8.09 13.40
C ALA A 168 10.88 7.81 12.99
N GLY A 169 9.91 8.40 13.69
CA GLY A 169 8.51 8.44 13.27
C GLY A 169 8.29 9.13 11.92
N VAL A 170 8.98 10.26 11.65
CA VAL A 170 8.94 10.94 10.34
C VAL A 170 9.46 10.02 9.23
N LEU A 171 10.57 9.32 9.47
CA LEU A 171 11.11 8.35 8.53
C LEU A 171 10.15 7.18 8.30
N GLY A 172 9.56 6.64 9.37
CA GLY A 172 8.58 5.55 9.29
C GLY A 172 7.32 5.95 8.51
N ALA A 173 6.74 7.12 8.80
CA ALA A 173 5.57 7.62 8.07
C ALA A 173 5.85 7.88 6.59
N ALA A 174 7.06 8.38 6.24
CA ALA A 174 7.45 8.56 4.85
C ALA A 174 7.60 7.23 4.10
N LEU A 175 8.09 6.19 4.78
CA LEU A 175 8.30 4.86 4.22
C LEU A 175 7.00 4.05 4.09
N ILE A 176 5.89 4.46 4.70
CA ILE A 176 4.59 3.86 4.41
C ILE A 176 4.27 3.94 2.91
N ILE A 177 4.72 4.97 2.18
CA ILE A 177 4.52 5.10 0.72
C ILE A 177 5.04 3.88 -0.06
N VAL A 178 6.06 3.18 0.45
CA VAL A 178 6.62 1.97 -0.20
C VAL A 178 6.19 0.67 0.48
N MET A 179 5.24 0.72 1.41
CA MET A 179 4.77 -0.42 2.19
C MET A 179 4.21 -1.56 1.32
N GLU A 180 3.58 -1.26 0.17
CA GLU A 180 3.05 -2.29 -0.73
C GLU A 180 4.13 -3.27 -1.23
N TYR A 181 5.36 -2.78 -1.36
CA TYR A 181 6.51 -3.57 -1.80
C TYR A 181 7.17 -4.30 -0.62
N ASP A 182 6.95 -3.84 0.62
CA ASP A 182 7.40 -4.52 1.82
C ASP A 182 6.50 -5.72 2.18
N THR A 183 5.29 -5.81 1.61
CA THR A 183 4.23 -6.74 2.04
C THR A 183 3.87 -7.78 0.98
N ASP A 184 4.60 -7.83 -0.14
CA ASP A 184 4.41 -8.76 -1.26
C ASP A 184 3.00 -8.69 -1.92
N VAL A 185 2.30 -7.56 -1.78
CA VAL A 185 1.01 -7.29 -2.45
C VAL A 185 1.05 -6.03 -3.33
N PRO A 186 2.03 -5.87 -4.23
CA PRO A 186 2.18 -4.63 -5.00
C PRO A 186 1.05 -4.47 -6.02
N GLN A 187 0.38 -3.30 -6.02
CA GLN A 187 -0.53 -2.92 -7.10
C GLN A 187 0.22 -2.47 -8.34
N PHE A 188 1.38 -1.88 -8.13
CA PHE A 188 2.22 -1.29 -9.16
C PHE A 188 3.45 -2.13 -9.43
N THR A 189 4.02 -1.98 -10.63
CA THR A 189 5.23 -2.70 -11.02
C THR A 189 6.38 -2.45 -10.05
N GLU A 190 7.10 -3.51 -9.69
CA GLU A 190 8.32 -3.50 -8.87
C GLU A 190 9.40 -2.52 -9.37
N THR A 191 9.35 -2.15 -10.65
CA THR A 191 10.24 -1.13 -11.21
C THR A 191 10.06 0.25 -10.57
N LEU A 192 8.91 0.52 -9.94
CA LEU A 192 8.63 1.77 -9.24
C LEU A 192 9.14 1.79 -7.79
N TYR A 193 9.48 0.64 -7.22
CA TYR A 193 9.94 0.54 -5.85
C TYR A 193 11.19 1.38 -5.59
N LEU A 194 12.26 1.16 -6.35
CA LEU A 194 13.54 1.84 -6.12
C LEU A 194 13.44 3.38 -6.28
N PRO A 195 12.79 3.93 -7.33
CA PRO A 195 12.54 5.37 -7.43
C PRO A 195 11.76 5.95 -6.23
N LEU A 196 10.68 5.28 -5.80
CA LEU A 196 9.87 5.73 -4.67
C LEU A 196 10.62 5.62 -3.34
N LEU A 197 11.38 4.54 -3.14
CA LEU A 197 12.23 4.34 -1.97
C LEU A 197 13.28 5.45 -1.88
N LEU A 198 13.95 5.80 -2.98
CA LEU A 198 14.93 6.89 -2.99
C LEU A 198 14.26 8.25 -2.71
N ALA A 199 13.13 8.54 -3.36
CA ALA A 199 12.43 9.81 -3.17
C ALA A 199 11.98 9.99 -1.71
N THR A 200 11.37 8.96 -1.12
CA THR A 200 10.85 8.98 0.26
C THR A 200 11.97 9.01 1.30
N THR A 201 12.98 8.14 1.18
CA THR A 201 14.10 8.08 2.13
C THR A 201 14.96 9.34 2.11
N LEU A 202 15.34 9.84 0.93
CA LEU A 202 16.16 11.05 0.80
C LEU A 202 15.36 12.29 1.19
N GLY A 203 14.07 12.36 0.82
CA GLY A 203 13.16 13.43 1.23
C GLY A 203 13.00 13.51 2.74
N ALA A 204 12.72 12.38 3.39
CA ALA A 204 12.63 12.30 4.85
C ALA A 204 13.96 12.66 5.52
N ALA A 205 15.09 12.14 5.02
CA ALA A 205 16.40 12.45 5.54
C ALA A 205 16.74 13.95 5.42
N TRP A 206 16.31 14.61 4.34
CA TRP A 206 16.49 16.05 4.16
C TRP A 206 15.73 16.83 5.23
N VAL A 207 14.46 16.49 5.47
CA VAL A 207 13.66 17.10 6.53
C VAL A 207 14.30 16.86 7.91
N ILE A 208 14.69 15.62 8.20
CA ILE A 208 15.30 15.24 9.49
C ILE A 208 16.60 16.01 9.72
N THR A 209 17.49 16.06 8.73
CA THR A 209 18.78 16.78 8.87
C THR A 209 18.62 18.30 8.94
N ALA A 210 17.51 18.85 8.43
CA ALA A 210 17.17 20.26 8.58
C ALA A 210 16.59 20.59 9.98
N LEU A 211 15.80 19.68 10.57
CA LEU A 211 15.06 19.93 11.81
C LEU A 211 15.74 19.38 13.08
N VAL A 212 16.59 18.36 12.95
CA VAL A 212 17.31 17.74 14.05
C VAL A 212 18.77 18.19 14.00
N PRO A 213 19.22 19.09 14.91
CA PRO A 213 20.60 19.58 14.87
C PRO A 213 21.60 18.45 15.08
N GLY A 214 22.72 18.44 14.36
CA GLY A 214 23.80 17.47 14.56
C GLY A 214 23.79 16.33 13.54
N ARG A 215 24.79 16.35 12.66
CA ARG A 215 24.92 15.44 11.50
C ARG A 215 24.91 13.95 11.86
N THR A 216 25.46 13.57 13.00
CA THR A 216 25.56 12.16 13.42
C THR A 216 24.22 11.59 13.91
N ARG A 217 23.24 12.46 14.22
CA ARG A 217 21.94 12.01 14.76
C ARG A 217 21.09 11.28 13.72
N ILE A 218 21.33 11.48 12.42
CA ILE A 218 20.66 10.69 11.38
C ILE A 218 20.94 9.20 11.52
N VAL A 219 22.13 8.82 12.01
CA VAL A 219 22.46 7.41 12.28
C VAL A 219 21.56 6.84 13.37
N LEU A 220 21.33 7.59 14.45
CA LEU A 220 20.46 7.18 15.55
C LEU A 220 18.98 7.13 15.11
N VAL A 221 18.55 8.05 14.24
CA VAL A 221 17.20 8.03 13.67
C VAL A 221 16.98 6.79 12.81
N VAL A 222 17.90 6.52 11.88
CA VAL A 222 17.83 5.36 10.98
C VAL A 222 17.95 4.05 11.78
N ALA A 223 18.87 3.97 12.74
CA ALA A 223 19.00 2.80 13.61
C ALA A 223 17.74 2.58 14.45
N GLY A 224 17.16 3.64 15.01
CA GLY A 224 15.90 3.55 15.76
C GLY A 224 14.73 3.03 14.91
N TYR A 225 14.61 3.50 13.67
CA TYR A 225 13.61 2.99 12.72
C TYR A 225 13.84 1.52 12.36
N LEU A 226 15.09 1.13 12.07
CA LEU A 226 15.42 -0.27 11.76
C LEU A 226 15.15 -1.21 12.95
N VAL A 227 15.51 -0.79 14.17
CA VAL A 227 15.17 -1.55 15.40
C VAL A 227 13.66 -1.68 15.55
N PHE A 228 12.91 -0.60 15.35
CA PHE A 228 11.45 -0.64 15.36
C PHE A 228 10.89 -1.64 14.33
N ARG A 229 11.40 -1.64 13.09
CA ARG A 229 10.99 -2.58 12.04
C ARG A 229 11.29 -4.03 12.40
N VAL A 230 12.46 -4.31 12.98
CA VAL A 230 12.80 -5.66 13.48
C VAL A 230 11.84 -6.08 14.60
N VAL A 231 11.56 -5.21 15.56
CA VAL A 231 10.60 -5.51 16.65
C VAL A 231 9.21 -5.78 16.09
N LEU A 232 8.73 -4.92 15.17
CA LEU A 232 7.44 -5.10 14.51
C LEU A 232 7.36 -6.42 13.75
N TRP A 233 8.41 -6.77 13.00
CA TRP A 233 8.51 -8.04 12.31
C TRP A 233 8.39 -9.21 13.29
N VAL A 234 9.15 -9.21 14.39
CA VAL A 234 9.09 -10.27 15.43
C VAL A 234 7.69 -10.34 16.04
N LEU A 235 7.06 -9.22 16.37
CA LEU A 235 5.73 -9.18 16.97
C LEU A 235 4.67 -9.74 16.01
N LEU A 236 4.69 -9.33 14.75
CA LEU A 236 3.74 -9.83 13.75
C LEU A 236 3.95 -11.33 13.50
N THR A 237 5.18 -11.77 13.26
CA THR A 237 5.49 -13.20 13.05
C THR A 237 5.11 -14.06 14.25
N SER A 238 5.45 -13.62 15.47
CA SER A 238 5.13 -14.38 16.70
C SER A 238 3.64 -14.40 17.03
N ALA A 239 2.90 -13.38 16.63
CA ALA A 239 1.44 -13.34 16.71
C ALA A 239 0.75 -14.03 15.51
N GLY A 240 1.52 -14.62 14.60
CA GLY A 240 0.98 -15.41 13.49
C GLY A 240 0.47 -14.59 12.30
N TRP A 241 0.92 -13.34 12.17
CA TRP A 241 0.59 -12.44 11.07
C TRP A 241 1.67 -12.48 9.99
N LEU A 242 1.30 -12.17 8.75
CA LEU A 242 2.25 -11.90 7.66
C LEU A 242 3.10 -10.69 8.06
N ALA A 243 4.40 -10.92 8.24
CA ALA A 243 5.32 -9.86 8.63
C ALA A 243 5.97 -9.24 7.39
N PRO A 244 6.10 -7.90 7.35
CA PRO A 244 6.64 -7.19 6.19
C PRO A 244 8.17 -7.31 6.11
N ASP A 245 8.71 -7.20 4.92
CA ASP A 245 10.14 -7.24 4.68
C ASP A 245 10.92 -6.15 5.42
N LEU A 246 12.14 -6.50 5.83
CA LEU A 246 13.01 -5.56 6.54
C LEU A 246 13.65 -4.57 5.56
N PRO A 247 13.50 -3.25 5.78
CA PRO A 247 13.95 -2.22 4.84
C PRO A 247 15.46 -1.94 5.00
N VAL A 248 16.30 -2.95 4.79
CA VAL A 248 17.76 -2.89 4.99
C VAL A 248 18.43 -1.82 4.14
N ALA A 249 17.86 -1.49 2.98
CA ALA A 249 18.34 -0.44 2.09
C ALA A 249 18.43 0.94 2.77
N VAL A 250 17.54 1.21 3.74
CA VAL A 250 17.51 2.49 4.47
C VAL A 250 18.80 2.72 5.26
N ALA A 251 19.57 1.68 5.59
CA ALA A 251 20.88 1.81 6.21
C ALA A 251 21.90 2.61 5.37
N GLY A 252 21.69 2.75 4.06
CA GLY A 252 22.51 3.60 3.18
C GLY A 252 22.52 5.08 3.62
N LEU A 253 21.46 5.53 4.32
CA LEU A 253 21.37 6.87 4.90
C LEU A 253 22.40 7.14 6.01
N PHE A 254 23.04 6.11 6.59
CA PHE A 254 24.15 6.31 7.54
C PHE A 254 25.27 7.16 6.97
N LEU A 255 25.49 7.10 5.65
CA LEU A 255 26.54 7.85 4.98
C LEU A 255 26.28 9.37 4.98
N LEU A 256 25.07 9.83 5.31
CA LEU A 256 24.78 11.26 5.50
C LEU A 256 25.51 11.86 6.72
N ALA A 257 25.96 11.03 7.66
CA ALA A 257 26.74 11.48 8.81
C ALA A 257 28.21 11.77 8.47
N LEU A 258 28.70 11.33 7.30
CA LEU A 258 30.07 11.53 6.88
C LEU A 258 30.41 13.02 6.74
N PRO A 259 31.65 13.43 7.07
CA PRO A 259 32.10 14.82 6.98
C PRO A 259 32.44 15.26 5.54
N VAL A 260 31.70 14.80 4.52
CA VAL A 260 31.94 15.10 3.09
C VAL A 260 30.75 15.90 2.48
N PRO A 261 30.71 17.23 2.62
CA PRO A 261 29.48 18.00 2.42
C PRO A 261 28.91 17.96 0.99
N ARG A 262 29.78 17.90 -0.02
CA ARG A 262 29.37 17.94 -1.45
C ARG A 262 28.79 16.62 -1.95
N TRP A 263 29.31 15.49 -1.48
CA TRP A 263 29.01 14.17 -2.06
C TRP A 263 28.11 13.29 -1.19
N ARG A 264 27.83 13.68 0.06
CA ARG A 264 27.05 12.84 1.00
C ARG A 264 25.67 12.41 0.49
N TRP A 265 24.96 13.25 -0.26
CA TRP A 265 23.62 12.93 -0.78
C TRP A 265 23.70 11.92 -1.94
N PRO A 266 24.50 12.14 -3.01
CA PRO A 266 24.73 11.12 -4.03
C PRO A 266 25.28 9.81 -3.45
N VAL A 267 26.20 9.88 -2.48
CA VAL A 267 26.80 8.69 -1.85
C VAL A 267 25.76 7.91 -1.03
N ALA A 268 24.90 8.59 -0.26
CA ALA A 268 23.82 7.94 0.46
C ALA A 268 22.80 7.32 -0.50
N ALA A 269 22.42 8.02 -1.58
CA ALA A 269 21.53 7.49 -2.61
C ALA A 269 22.11 6.23 -3.27
N LEU A 270 23.39 6.28 -3.67
CA LEU A 270 24.09 5.13 -4.22
C LEU A 270 24.13 3.95 -3.24
N ALA A 271 24.36 4.22 -1.95
CA ALA A 271 24.37 3.18 -0.93
C ALA A 271 22.98 2.56 -0.70
N VAL A 272 21.91 3.37 -0.63
CA VAL A 272 20.53 2.87 -0.56
C VAL A 272 20.23 1.96 -1.76
N THR A 273 20.54 2.42 -2.98
CA THR A 273 20.38 1.62 -4.20
C THR A 273 21.18 0.32 -4.17
N THR A 274 22.46 0.40 -3.78
CA THR A 274 23.34 -0.77 -3.75
C THR A 274 22.85 -1.80 -2.74
N LEU A 275 22.49 -1.35 -1.53
CA LEU A 275 21.94 -2.22 -0.50
C LEU A 275 20.61 -2.83 -0.93
N GLN A 276 19.74 -2.07 -1.61
CA GLN A 276 18.49 -2.60 -2.14
C GLN A 276 18.75 -3.71 -3.18
N LEU A 277 19.63 -3.45 -4.16
CA LEU A 277 19.96 -4.44 -5.19
C LEU A 277 20.62 -5.70 -4.60
N LEU A 278 21.48 -5.54 -3.60
CA LEU A 278 22.09 -6.66 -2.87
C LEU A 278 21.05 -7.43 -2.06
N ALA A 279 20.14 -6.76 -1.37
CA ALA A 279 19.08 -7.39 -0.60
C ALA A 279 18.13 -8.19 -1.51
N SER A 280 17.77 -7.63 -2.66
CA SER A 280 17.00 -8.33 -3.71
C SER A 280 17.76 -9.51 -4.32
N GLY A 281 19.09 -9.40 -4.49
CA GLY A 281 19.92 -10.44 -5.11
C GLY A 281 20.34 -11.60 -4.18
N THR A 282 20.35 -11.38 -2.86
CA THR A 282 20.79 -12.37 -1.86
C THR A 282 19.65 -13.17 -1.22
N GLY A 283 18.40 -12.80 -1.48
CA GLY A 283 17.25 -13.43 -0.81
C GLY A 283 17.19 -13.14 0.69
N LEU A 284 17.94 -12.15 1.21
CA LEU A 284 17.75 -11.65 2.58
C LEU A 284 16.41 -10.89 2.75
N VAL A 285 15.77 -10.56 1.62
CA VAL A 285 14.38 -10.09 1.46
C VAL A 285 13.49 -11.23 0.91
N LYS A 286 13.97 -12.49 0.92
CA LYS A 286 13.20 -13.70 0.55
C LYS A 286 13.65 -14.92 1.36
N LEU A 287 13.04 -15.11 2.53
CA LEU A 287 13.02 -16.40 3.22
C LEU A 287 11.62 -17.02 3.19
N SER A 288 11.44 -17.85 2.15
CA SER A 288 10.56 -19.03 2.09
C SER A 288 9.05 -18.84 2.04
N ARG A 289 8.53 -18.81 0.80
CA ARG A 289 7.18 -19.34 0.45
C ARG A 289 6.92 -20.71 1.10
N THR A 290 7.96 -21.52 1.32
CA THR A 290 7.86 -22.86 1.92
C THR A 290 7.66 -22.90 3.44
N GLN A 291 7.99 -21.87 4.24
CA GLN A 291 7.56 -21.81 5.66
C GLN A 291 6.24 -21.06 5.83
N GLN A 292 5.98 -20.03 5.02
CA GLN A 292 4.71 -19.31 5.03
C GLN A 292 3.55 -20.20 4.59
N ASP A 293 3.69 -21.00 3.53
CA ASP A 293 2.65 -21.95 3.10
C ASP A 293 2.35 -23.04 4.16
N GLY A 294 3.35 -23.39 4.99
CA GLY A 294 3.20 -24.33 6.11
C GLY A 294 2.45 -23.72 7.29
N LEU A 295 2.82 -22.50 7.70
CA LEU A 295 2.14 -21.75 8.76
C LEU A 295 0.69 -21.40 8.37
N MET A 296 0.47 -21.02 7.11
CA MET A 296 -0.86 -20.72 6.56
C MET A 296 -1.78 -21.95 6.50
N ARG A 297 -1.22 -23.17 6.42
CA ARG A 297 -2.00 -24.42 6.50
C ARG A 297 -2.37 -24.77 7.93
N ASP A 298 -1.43 -24.66 8.86
CA ASP A 298 -1.63 -25.05 10.26
C ASP A 298 -2.52 -24.07 11.04
N GLN A 299 -2.35 -22.75 10.84
CA GLN A 299 -3.20 -21.75 11.49
C GLN A 299 -4.65 -21.78 11.01
N ARG A 300 -4.86 -22.09 9.72
CA ARG A 300 -6.19 -22.24 9.12
C ARG A 300 -6.88 -23.51 9.63
N ALA A 301 -6.12 -24.57 9.93
CA ALA A 301 -6.64 -25.78 10.56
C ALA A 301 -6.99 -25.56 12.04
N GLU A 302 -6.18 -24.80 12.78
CA GLU A 302 -6.38 -24.52 14.20
C GLU A 302 -7.54 -23.55 14.48
N GLN A 303 -7.71 -22.49 13.67
CA GLN A 303 -8.84 -21.55 13.81
C GLN A 303 -10.18 -22.10 13.30
N LEU A 304 -10.17 -23.05 12.36
CA LEU A 304 -11.38 -23.70 11.83
C LEU A 304 -11.78 -24.98 12.60
N GLY A 305 -11.05 -25.36 13.65
CA GLY A 305 -11.38 -26.53 14.47
C GLY A 305 -11.30 -27.86 13.71
N TYR A 306 -10.50 -27.95 12.65
CA TYR A 306 -10.31 -29.19 11.89
C TYR A 306 -9.02 -29.88 12.34
N ARG A 307 -9.15 -30.98 13.08
CA ARG A 307 -8.06 -31.87 13.46
C ARG A 307 -8.24 -33.20 12.73
N GLU A 308 -7.69 -33.36 11.52
CA GLU A 308 -7.42 -34.68 10.92
C GLU A 308 -6.19 -34.67 9.99
N GLU A 309 -5.11 -35.27 10.50
CA GLU A 309 -4.37 -36.40 9.92
C GLU A 309 -4.27 -36.53 8.38
N TYR A 310 -3.17 -36.01 7.79
CA TYR A 310 -2.57 -36.61 6.59
C TYR A 310 -1.04 -36.47 6.62
N ALA A 311 -0.38 -37.53 7.07
CA ALA A 311 1.04 -37.74 6.86
C ALA A 311 1.27 -38.25 5.42
N LEU A 312 1.92 -37.45 4.56
CA LEU A 312 2.48 -37.94 3.30
C LEU A 312 3.89 -37.35 3.07
N SER A 313 4.81 -38.25 2.71
CA SER A 313 6.27 -38.12 2.71
C SER A 313 6.85 -37.00 1.81
N PRO A 314 8.04 -36.46 2.12
CA PRO A 314 8.68 -35.43 1.32
C PRO A 314 9.34 -36.03 0.05
N LYS A 315 8.78 -35.72 -1.13
CA LYS A 315 9.55 -35.81 -2.39
C LYS A 315 10.43 -34.58 -2.52
N ARG A 316 11.75 -34.79 -2.45
CA ARG A 316 12.78 -33.81 -2.82
C ARG A 316 12.58 -33.39 -4.28
N LEU A 317 12.41 -32.09 -4.53
CA LEU A 317 12.58 -31.49 -5.85
C LEU A 317 13.98 -30.85 -5.89
N THR A 318 14.85 -31.43 -6.71
CA THR A 318 16.14 -30.89 -7.12
C THR A 318 15.91 -29.73 -8.09
N CYS A 319 16.48 -28.55 -7.80
CA CYS A 319 16.50 -27.43 -8.73
C CYS A 319 17.56 -27.66 -9.81
N ASP A 320 17.15 -27.55 -11.07
CA ASP A 320 18.06 -27.53 -12.22
C ASP A 320 18.55 -26.09 -12.45
N ALA A 321 19.86 -25.94 -12.55
CA ALA A 321 20.56 -24.67 -12.65
C ALA A 321 20.72 -24.26 -14.11
N SER A 322 19.64 -23.78 -14.75
CA SER A 322 19.77 -23.13 -16.06
C SER A 322 18.59 -22.22 -16.42
N ALA A 323 18.63 -20.97 -15.97
CA ALA A 323 17.81 -19.90 -16.55
C ALA A 323 18.51 -18.53 -16.43
N ARG A 324 19.43 -18.31 -17.39
CA ARG A 324 19.90 -17.04 -17.97
C ARG A 324 19.75 -15.75 -17.14
N CYS A 325 20.90 -15.23 -16.69
CA CYS A 325 21.10 -13.82 -16.32
C CYS A 325 20.67 -12.88 -17.47
N GLY A 326 19.66 -12.04 -17.20
CA GLY A 326 19.39 -10.85 -18.01
C GLY A 326 20.26 -9.68 -17.54
N THR A 327 21.05 -9.12 -18.44
CA THR A 327 21.86 -7.92 -18.24
C THR A 327 20.99 -6.67 -18.05
N LEU A 328 21.17 -5.96 -16.95
CA LEU A 328 20.58 -4.64 -16.69
C LEU A 328 21.17 -3.59 -17.64
N SER A 329 20.32 -2.86 -18.36
CA SER A 329 20.73 -1.74 -19.21
C SER A 329 21.07 -0.51 -18.36
N VAL A 330 22.10 0.21 -18.80
CA VAL A 330 22.78 1.34 -18.14
C VAL A 330 21.91 2.62 -18.03
N SER A 331 20.67 2.58 -18.49
CA SER A 331 19.83 3.78 -18.72
C SER A 331 19.16 4.34 -17.45
N THR A 332 18.87 3.52 -16.44
CA THR A 332 18.19 3.96 -15.20
C THR A 332 19.10 4.71 -14.24
N VAL A 333 20.39 4.42 -14.23
CA VAL A 333 21.39 5.10 -13.38
C VAL A 333 21.62 6.54 -13.86
N GLN A 334 21.57 6.78 -15.18
CA GLN A 334 21.73 8.12 -15.75
C GLN A 334 20.55 9.05 -15.43
N LEU A 335 19.32 8.53 -15.36
CA LEU A 335 18.15 9.34 -15.01
C LEU A 335 18.16 9.77 -13.54
N ALA A 336 18.62 8.90 -12.63
CA ALA A 336 18.81 9.24 -11.22
C ALA A 336 19.92 10.28 -10.99
N LEU A 337 21.00 10.24 -11.80
CA LEU A 337 22.07 11.24 -11.79
C LEU A 337 21.61 12.59 -12.37
N ALA A 338 20.73 12.59 -13.37
CA ALA A 338 20.20 13.81 -13.98
C ALA A 338 19.35 14.62 -12.97
N ILE A 339 18.48 13.94 -12.22
CA ILE A 339 17.63 14.56 -11.17
C ILE A 339 18.48 15.13 -10.02
N ALA A 340 19.62 14.49 -9.71
CA ALA A 340 20.54 14.96 -8.67
C ALA A 340 21.39 16.18 -9.09
N SER A 341 21.52 16.45 -10.39
CA SER A 341 22.46 17.45 -10.93
C SER A 341 21.88 18.87 -11.06
N GLU A 342 20.56 19.04 -11.12
CA GLU A 342 19.92 20.36 -11.31
C GLU A 342 19.86 21.23 -10.04
N GLY A 343 20.28 20.72 -8.88
CA GLY A 343 20.28 21.47 -7.61
C GLY A 343 21.49 22.41 -7.41
N ALA A 344 22.41 22.47 -8.37
CA ALA A 344 23.75 23.03 -8.16
C ALA A 344 23.96 24.44 -8.74
N HIS A 345 23.01 25.38 -8.59
CA HIS A 345 23.36 26.81 -8.71
C HIS A 345 22.52 27.71 -7.79
N VAL A 346 23.10 28.88 -7.49
CA VAL A 346 22.57 30.01 -6.72
C VAL A 346 22.89 29.99 -5.21
N SER A 347 23.52 31.07 -4.78
CA SER A 347 23.90 31.40 -3.40
C SER A 347 23.15 32.66 -2.97
N LYS A 348 22.36 32.59 -1.88
CA LYS A 348 22.30 33.51 -0.72
C LYS A 348 21.04 33.23 0.13
N THR A 349 21.22 33.42 1.44
CA THR A 349 20.25 33.40 2.58
C THR A 349 19.39 32.13 2.83
N ILE A 350 19.89 31.31 3.77
CA ILE A 350 19.37 30.00 4.22
C ILE A 350 17.91 30.04 4.76
N ARG A 351 17.37 31.20 5.16
CA ARG A 351 16.10 31.30 5.88
C ARG A 351 14.86 31.47 5.00
N GLU A 352 15.01 32.01 3.78
CA GLU A 352 13.91 32.16 2.80
C GLU A 352 13.84 30.97 1.84
N ARG A 353 14.97 30.32 1.57
CA ARG A 353 15.08 29.11 0.75
C ARG A 353 14.29 27.92 1.30
N SER A 354 14.29 27.75 2.63
CA SER A 354 13.54 26.69 3.30
C SER A 354 12.02 26.87 3.17
N ARG A 355 11.51 28.12 3.19
CA ARG A 355 10.07 28.37 3.03
C ARG A 355 9.58 28.13 1.61
N ARG A 356 10.35 28.57 0.60
CA ARG A 356 10.00 28.37 -0.82
C ARG A 356 10.16 26.91 -1.26
N MET A 357 11.15 26.17 -0.76
CA MET A 357 11.30 24.73 -1.08
C MET A 357 10.31 23.83 -0.35
N ILE A 358 9.89 24.16 0.88
CA ILE A 358 8.78 23.44 1.53
C ILE A 358 7.51 23.56 0.69
N SER A 359 7.24 24.74 0.13
CA SER A 359 6.12 24.94 -0.80
C SER A 359 6.30 24.16 -2.11
N VAL A 360 7.52 24.05 -2.64
CA VAL A 360 7.79 23.27 -3.86
C VAL A 360 7.68 21.77 -3.60
N VAL A 361 8.22 21.23 -2.51
CA VAL A 361 8.09 19.80 -2.17
C VAL A 361 6.66 19.43 -1.79
N ALA A 362 5.97 20.29 -1.03
CA ALA A 362 4.55 20.11 -0.75
C ALA A 362 3.73 20.18 -2.05
N ALA A 363 4.03 21.11 -2.96
CA ALA A 363 3.38 21.19 -4.27
C ALA A 363 3.76 20.04 -5.19
N SER A 364 4.97 19.47 -5.10
CA SER A 364 5.40 18.31 -5.88
C SER A 364 4.77 17.02 -5.34
N LEU A 365 4.64 16.86 -4.02
CA LEU A 365 3.90 15.73 -3.43
C LEU A 365 2.39 15.85 -3.71
N LEU A 366 1.84 17.07 -3.70
CA LEU A 366 0.46 17.33 -4.10
C LEU A 366 0.27 17.13 -5.62
N ALA A 367 1.23 17.50 -6.45
CA ALA A 367 1.19 17.32 -7.90
C ALA A 367 1.38 15.85 -8.30
N VAL A 368 2.20 15.07 -7.58
CA VAL A 368 2.27 13.62 -7.75
C VAL A 368 0.94 12.97 -7.35
N GLY A 369 0.32 13.42 -6.25
CA GLY A 369 -1.02 12.98 -5.86
C GLY A 369 -2.16 13.42 -6.81
N LEU A 370 -1.98 14.51 -7.55
CA LEU A 370 -2.94 15.02 -8.56
C LEU A 370 -2.68 14.45 -9.96
N LEU A 371 -1.49 13.92 -10.24
CA LEU A 371 -1.13 13.25 -11.51
C LEU A 371 -1.41 11.74 -11.48
N SER A 372 -1.58 11.15 -10.29
CA SER A 372 -2.22 9.85 -10.12
C SER A 372 -3.74 10.03 -10.16
N VAL A 373 -4.31 10.22 -11.36
CA VAL A 373 -5.69 9.82 -11.57
C VAL A 373 -5.68 8.29 -11.50
N PRO A 374 -6.21 7.65 -10.45
CA PRO A 374 -6.19 6.20 -10.39
C PRO A 374 -7.07 5.69 -11.53
N THR A 375 -6.47 4.95 -12.46
CA THR A 375 -7.23 3.95 -13.18
C THR A 375 -7.56 2.90 -12.14
N ALA A 376 -8.84 2.59 -11.95
CA ALA A 376 -9.30 1.71 -10.90
C ALA A 376 -8.46 0.43 -10.86
N ALA A 377 -7.79 0.17 -9.73
CA ALA A 377 -7.18 -1.12 -9.47
C ALA A 377 -8.32 -2.13 -9.42
N SER A 378 -8.41 -2.88 -10.50
CA SER A 378 -9.49 -3.83 -10.73
C SER A 378 -9.20 -5.07 -9.92
N ALA A 379 -10.11 -5.47 -9.03
CA ALA A 379 -9.96 -6.71 -8.25
C ALA A 379 -9.95 -7.97 -9.16
N TYR A 380 -10.41 -7.80 -10.41
CA TYR A 380 -10.36 -8.78 -11.48
C TYR A 380 -9.09 -8.65 -12.32
N THR A 381 -8.60 -9.78 -12.80
CA THR A 381 -7.53 -9.88 -13.79
C THR A 381 -8.13 -10.11 -15.18
N THR A 382 -7.51 -9.54 -16.22
CA THR A 382 -7.95 -9.73 -17.61
C THR A 382 -6.85 -10.39 -18.43
N THR A 383 -7.24 -11.16 -19.45
CA THR A 383 -6.30 -11.78 -20.40
C THR A 383 -5.74 -10.80 -21.42
N GLY A 384 -6.16 -9.52 -21.36
CA GLY A 384 -5.88 -8.50 -22.37
C GLY A 384 -6.69 -8.64 -23.66
N CYS A 385 -7.67 -9.55 -23.69
CA CYS A 385 -8.45 -9.88 -24.89
C CYS A 385 -9.95 -9.73 -24.62
N LYS A 386 -10.70 -9.15 -25.57
CA LYS A 386 -12.16 -9.06 -25.50
C LYS A 386 -12.81 -9.17 -26.87
N TRP A 387 -14.10 -9.49 -26.90
CA TRP A 387 -14.91 -9.40 -28.11
C TRP A 387 -15.15 -7.93 -28.50
N SER A 388 -15.42 -7.67 -29.77
CA SER A 388 -15.76 -6.33 -30.26
C SER A 388 -17.15 -5.85 -29.81
N THR A 389 -17.98 -6.75 -29.27
CA THR A 389 -19.33 -6.49 -28.80
C THR A 389 -19.62 -7.32 -27.54
N GLY A 390 -20.39 -6.76 -26.61
CA GLY A 390 -20.93 -7.49 -25.46
C GLY A 390 -22.16 -8.34 -25.78
N ASN A 391 -22.75 -8.19 -26.97
CA ASN A 391 -23.89 -8.99 -27.44
C ASN A 391 -23.36 -10.22 -28.19
N LEU A 392 -23.35 -11.38 -27.53
CA LEU A 392 -22.73 -12.59 -28.06
C LEU A 392 -23.72 -13.75 -28.10
N ASN A 393 -23.75 -14.43 -29.23
CA ASN A 393 -24.41 -15.72 -29.36
C ASN A 393 -23.41 -16.83 -29.01
N ILE A 394 -23.81 -17.78 -28.16
CA ILE A 394 -22.98 -18.91 -27.77
C ILE A 394 -23.63 -20.17 -28.32
N ASN A 395 -22.91 -20.91 -29.15
CA ASN A 395 -23.42 -22.15 -29.72
C ASN A 395 -23.41 -23.27 -28.67
N LEU A 396 -24.59 -23.80 -28.39
CA LEU A 396 -24.85 -24.84 -27.39
C LEU A 396 -25.15 -26.21 -28.03
N SER A 397 -25.00 -26.38 -29.35
CA SER A 397 -25.35 -27.62 -30.05
C SER A 397 -24.61 -28.84 -29.50
N SER A 398 -23.38 -28.64 -29.02
CA SER A 398 -22.50 -29.67 -28.45
C SER A 398 -22.60 -29.82 -26.93
N THR A 399 -23.65 -29.27 -26.31
CA THR A 399 -23.95 -29.50 -24.88
C THR A 399 -25.12 -30.47 -24.71
N ASN A 400 -25.35 -31.06 -23.54
CA ASN A 400 -26.53 -31.87 -23.26
C ASN A 400 -26.80 -32.00 -21.74
N GLY A 401 -27.95 -32.58 -21.38
CA GLY A 401 -28.30 -32.92 -20.00
C GLY A 401 -28.18 -31.75 -19.01
N THR A 402 -27.79 -32.06 -17.77
CA THR A 402 -27.57 -31.08 -16.70
C THR A 402 -26.49 -30.06 -17.06
N MET A 403 -25.50 -30.43 -17.88
CA MET A 403 -24.44 -29.52 -18.32
C MET A 403 -25.01 -28.37 -19.14
N ARG A 404 -25.98 -28.65 -20.02
CA ARG A 404 -26.71 -27.63 -20.78
C ARG A 404 -27.58 -26.76 -19.86
N THR A 405 -28.29 -27.35 -18.90
CA THR A 405 -29.13 -26.58 -17.96
C THR A 405 -28.27 -25.62 -17.11
N ALA A 406 -27.17 -26.11 -16.54
CA ALA A 406 -26.22 -25.30 -15.78
C ALA A 406 -25.59 -24.19 -16.64
N LEU A 407 -25.33 -24.46 -17.92
CA LEU A 407 -24.84 -23.46 -18.87
C LEU A 407 -25.85 -22.35 -19.10
N TYR A 408 -27.14 -22.66 -19.33
CA TYR A 408 -28.18 -21.63 -19.42
C TYR A 408 -28.24 -20.76 -18.16
N SER A 409 -28.11 -21.38 -16.98
CA SER A 409 -28.05 -20.64 -15.72
C SER A 409 -26.82 -19.72 -15.63
N ALA A 410 -25.65 -20.17 -16.11
CA ALA A 410 -24.44 -19.36 -16.16
C ALA A 410 -24.55 -18.18 -17.15
N LEU A 411 -25.08 -18.41 -18.35
CA LEU A 411 -25.30 -17.36 -19.36
C LEU A 411 -26.25 -16.29 -18.83
N ASN A 412 -27.36 -16.70 -18.22
CA ASN A 412 -28.30 -15.77 -17.60
C ASN A 412 -27.66 -14.98 -16.46
N ASN A 413 -26.72 -15.57 -15.73
CA ASN A 413 -26.04 -14.88 -14.64
C ASN A 413 -25.09 -13.78 -15.14
N TYR A 414 -24.39 -14.00 -16.27
CA TYR A 414 -23.66 -12.95 -16.97
C TYR A 414 -24.60 -11.87 -17.51
N THR A 415 -25.67 -12.26 -18.23
CA THR A 415 -26.60 -11.29 -18.83
C THR A 415 -27.34 -10.42 -17.80
N LEU A 416 -27.68 -10.97 -16.64
CA LEU A 416 -28.33 -10.21 -15.56
C LEU A 416 -27.36 -9.44 -14.68
N GLY A 417 -26.12 -9.91 -14.59
CA GLY A 417 -25.12 -9.35 -13.67
C GLY A 417 -24.17 -8.34 -14.32
N THR A 418 -24.09 -8.29 -15.65
CA THR A 418 -23.07 -7.54 -16.39
C THR A 418 -23.64 -6.78 -17.59
N ASP A 419 -22.83 -5.95 -18.23
CA ASP A 419 -23.18 -5.18 -19.43
C ASP A 419 -23.13 -6.03 -20.72
N THR A 420 -22.81 -7.32 -20.61
CA THR A 420 -22.88 -8.28 -21.72
C THR A 420 -24.26 -8.91 -21.84
N ASN A 421 -24.65 -9.25 -23.06
CA ASN A 421 -25.87 -9.99 -23.34
C ASN A 421 -25.50 -11.29 -24.06
N LEU A 422 -25.46 -12.38 -23.29
CA LEU A 422 -25.09 -13.70 -23.78
C LEU A 422 -26.34 -14.52 -24.08
N THR A 423 -26.52 -14.90 -25.35
CA THR A 423 -27.66 -15.70 -25.79
C THR A 423 -27.21 -17.09 -26.26
N GLY A 424 -27.78 -18.13 -25.68
CA GLY A 424 -27.55 -19.50 -26.10
C GLY A 424 -28.33 -19.84 -27.37
N VAL A 425 -27.65 -20.29 -28.43
CA VAL A 425 -28.27 -20.71 -29.70
C VAL A 425 -27.81 -22.11 -30.10
N THR A 426 -28.60 -22.80 -30.93
CA THR A 426 -28.24 -24.12 -31.48
C THR A 426 -27.91 -24.07 -32.97
N THR A 427 -27.84 -22.87 -33.54
CA THR A 427 -27.49 -22.64 -34.95
C THR A 427 -25.98 -22.69 -35.15
N SER A 428 -25.54 -23.21 -36.30
CA SER A 428 -24.15 -23.11 -36.73
C SER A 428 -23.78 -21.66 -37.05
N GLY A 429 -22.59 -21.21 -36.67
CA GLY A 429 -22.10 -19.87 -37.01
C GLY A 429 -21.45 -19.07 -35.88
N PRO A 430 -21.90 -19.14 -34.61
CA PRO A 430 -21.25 -18.40 -33.54
C PRO A 430 -19.82 -18.89 -33.27
N SER A 431 -18.86 -17.96 -33.23
CA SER A 431 -17.44 -18.26 -32.94
C SER A 431 -17.17 -18.53 -31.46
N PHE A 432 -18.11 -18.21 -30.57
CA PHE A 432 -18.10 -18.67 -29.19
C PHE A 432 -18.97 -19.94 -29.10
N THR A 433 -18.32 -21.04 -28.77
CA THR A 433 -18.93 -22.37 -28.67
C THR A 433 -18.77 -22.93 -27.27
N ALA A 434 -19.76 -23.71 -26.84
CA ALA A 434 -19.71 -24.46 -25.59
C ALA A 434 -19.95 -25.95 -25.87
N ALA A 435 -19.21 -26.82 -25.19
CA ALA A 435 -19.33 -28.26 -25.36
C ALA A 435 -19.15 -29.01 -24.03
N ASN A 436 -19.84 -30.14 -23.87
CA ASN A 436 -19.49 -31.12 -22.85
C ASN A 436 -19.29 -32.49 -23.52
N ASN A 437 -18.23 -33.18 -23.10
CA ASN A 437 -17.92 -34.54 -23.51
C ASN A 437 -16.97 -35.18 -22.50
N ASN A 438 -16.78 -36.49 -22.59
CA ASN A 438 -15.75 -37.19 -21.85
C ASN A 438 -14.41 -37.07 -22.59
N TYR A 439 -13.51 -36.24 -22.07
CA TYR A 439 -12.16 -36.04 -22.61
C TYR A 439 -11.11 -36.93 -21.94
N GLY A 440 -11.52 -37.81 -21.03
CA GLY A 440 -10.63 -38.67 -20.25
C GLY A 440 -9.89 -37.92 -19.13
N ALA A 441 -8.83 -38.55 -18.61
CA ALA A 441 -8.07 -38.08 -17.46
C ALA A 441 -7.09 -36.95 -17.81
N THR A 442 -7.61 -35.78 -18.21
CA THR A 442 -6.82 -34.65 -18.71
C THR A 442 -6.24 -33.71 -17.65
N GLY A 443 -6.60 -33.87 -16.37
CA GLY A 443 -6.24 -32.98 -15.27
C GLY A 443 -7.16 -31.76 -15.08
N TRP A 444 -8.17 -31.55 -15.94
CA TRP A 444 -9.06 -30.40 -15.87
C TRP A 444 -10.55 -30.80 -15.91
N ALA A 445 -11.35 -30.15 -15.05
CA ALA A 445 -12.80 -30.33 -14.99
C ALA A 445 -13.55 -29.39 -15.96
N GLY A 446 -12.98 -28.22 -16.25
CA GLY A 446 -13.38 -27.30 -17.30
C GLY A 446 -12.14 -26.77 -18.01
N TYR A 447 -12.28 -26.37 -19.26
CA TYR A 447 -11.19 -25.76 -20.03
C TYR A 447 -11.74 -24.89 -21.16
N ASN A 448 -11.30 -23.62 -21.21
CA ASN A 448 -11.52 -22.73 -22.33
C ASN A 448 -10.28 -22.60 -23.20
N ASN A 449 -10.48 -22.66 -24.52
CA ASN A 449 -9.49 -22.21 -25.48
C ASN A 449 -10.04 -21.06 -26.32
N TRP A 450 -9.35 -19.92 -26.37
CA TRP A 450 -9.73 -18.79 -27.18
C TRP A 450 -8.59 -18.34 -28.10
N ASN A 451 -8.95 -17.75 -29.23
CA ASN A 451 -8.00 -17.10 -30.12
C ASN A 451 -8.12 -15.58 -29.95
N CYS A 452 -6.98 -14.94 -29.72
CA CYS A 452 -6.87 -13.51 -29.55
C CYS A 452 -5.75 -12.96 -30.43
N ALA A 453 -6.05 -11.88 -31.15
CA ALA A 453 -5.07 -11.13 -31.94
C ALA A 453 -5.27 -9.65 -31.69
N PHE A 454 -4.19 -8.93 -31.34
CA PHE A 454 -4.21 -7.48 -31.05
C PHE A 454 -5.28 -7.08 -30.01
N GLY A 455 -5.50 -7.93 -29.00
CA GLY A 455 -6.48 -7.69 -27.93
C GLY A 455 -7.94 -7.97 -28.33
N VAL A 456 -8.19 -8.49 -29.54
CA VAL A 456 -9.53 -8.83 -30.02
C VAL A 456 -9.69 -10.35 -30.08
N THR A 457 -10.69 -10.85 -29.35
CA THR A 457 -11.08 -12.26 -29.37
C THR A 457 -11.85 -12.57 -30.65
N SER A 458 -11.42 -13.61 -31.38
CA SER A 458 -12.03 -14.04 -32.65
C SER A 458 -12.81 -15.35 -32.55
N SER A 459 -12.46 -16.19 -31.58
CA SER A 459 -13.16 -17.45 -31.27
C SER A 459 -12.88 -17.89 -29.84
N SER A 460 -13.82 -18.62 -29.25
CA SER A 460 -13.72 -19.18 -27.90
C SER A 460 -14.45 -20.52 -27.85
N LEU A 461 -13.86 -21.51 -27.20
CA LEU A 461 -14.44 -22.83 -26.99
C LEU A 461 -14.29 -23.24 -25.53
N ALA A 462 -15.38 -23.04 -24.78
CA ALA A 462 -15.53 -23.47 -23.40
C ALA A 462 -15.95 -24.95 -23.35
N ARG A 463 -15.22 -25.76 -22.61
CA ARG A 463 -15.48 -27.20 -22.47
C ARG A 463 -15.65 -27.60 -21.02
N VAL A 464 -16.62 -28.46 -20.76
CA VAL A 464 -16.74 -29.19 -19.49
C VAL A 464 -16.41 -30.65 -19.71
N ASN A 465 -15.55 -31.22 -18.86
CA ASN A 465 -15.12 -32.60 -18.98
C ASN A 465 -16.02 -33.54 -18.18
N ASP A 466 -16.80 -34.35 -18.88
CA ASP A 466 -17.70 -35.31 -18.25
C ASP A 466 -16.93 -36.37 -17.46
N TYR A 467 -15.65 -36.65 -17.76
CA TYR A 467 -14.82 -37.59 -17.00
C TYR A 467 -14.76 -37.24 -15.51
N TYR A 468 -14.59 -35.95 -15.18
CA TYR A 468 -14.51 -35.47 -13.80
C TYR A 468 -15.86 -35.06 -13.21
N ASN A 469 -16.85 -34.80 -14.07
CA ASN A 469 -18.12 -34.20 -13.69
C ASN A 469 -19.34 -35.14 -13.86
N ALA A 470 -19.17 -36.36 -14.36
CA ALA A 470 -20.27 -37.33 -14.56
C ALA A 470 -21.06 -37.60 -13.28
N ASN A 471 -20.37 -37.71 -12.14
CA ASN A 471 -20.99 -37.91 -10.83
C ASN A 471 -21.60 -36.62 -10.22
N LEU A 472 -21.39 -35.47 -10.87
CA LEU A 472 -21.94 -34.17 -10.47
C LEU A 472 -23.23 -33.82 -11.23
N ALA A 473 -23.74 -34.71 -12.08
CA ALA A 473 -24.96 -34.48 -12.87
C ALA A 473 -26.22 -34.18 -12.01
N SER A 474 -26.18 -34.48 -10.70
CA SER A 474 -27.21 -34.12 -9.72
C SER A 474 -26.97 -32.79 -8.99
N ASN A 475 -25.79 -32.17 -9.14
CA ASN A 475 -25.43 -30.90 -8.52
C ASN A 475 -25.17 -29.81 -9.58
N GLU A 476 -26.26 -29.31 -10.14
CA GLU A 476 -26.27 -28.25 -11.16
C GLU A 476 -25.48 -27.01 -10.72
N GLY A 477 -25.55 -26.63 -9.43
CA GLY A 477 -24.85 -25.47 -8.91
C GLY A 477 -23.33 -25.58 -9.02
N ARG A 478 -22.76 -26.77 -8.87
CA ARG A 478 -21.31 -26.98 -9.01
C ARG A 478 -20.88 -26.92 -10.47
N ILE A 479 -21.66 -27.51 -11.37
CA ILE A 479 -21.42 -27.43 -12.82
C ILE A 479 -21.55 -25.97 -13.31
N ARG A 480 -22.50 -25.21 -12.75
CA ARG A 480 -22.67 -23.80 -13.07
C ARG A 480 -21.41 -22.98 -12.75
N VAL A 481 -20.76 -23.21 -11.61
CA VAL A 481 -19.51 -22.51 -11.27
C VAL A 481 -18.39 -22.82 -12.26
N ILE A 482 -18.31 -24.06 -12.77
CA ILE A 482 -17.37 -24.41 -13.85
C ILE A 482 -17.71 -23.60 -15.10
N TRP A 483 -18.98 -23.56 -15.52
CA TRP A 483 -19.38 -22.75 -16.67
C TRP A 483 -19.11 -21.27 -16.51
N LEU A 484 -19.39 -20.70 -15.34
CA LEU A 484 -19.08 -19.30 -15.04
C LEU A 484 -17.57 -19.04 -15.22
N HIS A 485 -16.72 -19.93 -14.70
CA HIS A 485 -15.27 -19.82 -14.84
C HIS A 485 -14.81 -19.89 -16.30
N GLU A 486 -15.22 -20.93 -17.04
CA GLU A 486 -14.78 -21.12 -18.42
C GLU A 486 -15.34 -20.04 -19.36
N ILE A 487 -16.55 -19.56 -19.13
CA ILE A 487 -17.12 -18.44 -19.89
C ILE A 487 -16.35 -17.15 -19.58
N GLY A 488 -15.97 -16.92 -18.31
CA GLY A 488 -15.15 -15.79 -17.91
C GLY A 488 -13.86 -15.67 -18.72
N HIS A 489 -13.12 -16.78 -18.88
CA HIS A 489 -11.96 -16.83 -19.78
C HIS A 489 -12.31 -16.47 -21.23
N GLY A 490 -13.42 -17.03 -21.74
CA GLY A 490 -13.90 -16.75 -23.10
C GLY A 490 -14.33 -15.30 -23.33
N LEU A 491 -14.65 -14.56 -22.27
CA LEU A 491 -15.01 -13.14 -22.30
C LEU A 491 -13.82 -12.21 -22.02
N GLY A 492 -12.71 -12.73 -21.50
CA GLY A 492 -11.50 -11.95 -21.28
C GLY A 492 -11.00 -11.85 -19.83
N LEU A 493 -11.59 -12.58 -18.89
CA LEU A 493 -11.10 -12.65 -17.52
C LEU A 493 -9.97 -13.67 -17.36
N ASP A 494 -9.00 -13.37 -16.52
CA ASP A 494 -7.92 -14.28 -16.13
C ASP A 494 -8.10 -14.74 -14.68
N HIS A 495 -7.30 -15.71 -14.25
CA HIS A 495 -7.37 -16.28 -12.91
C HIS A 495 -7.06 -15.27 -11.81
N VAL A 496 -7.80 -15.40 -10.71
CA VAL A 496 -7.56 -14.65 -9.48
C VAL A 496 -7.08 -15.58 -8.36
N THR A 497 -6.42 -14.99 -7.36
CA THR A 497 -5.86 -15.72 -6.20
C THR A 497 -6.86 -15.91 -5.06
N THR A 498 -7.99 -15.19 -5.09
CA THR A 498 -9.00 -15.24 -4.02
C THR A 498 -9.96 -16.41 -4.21
N VAL A 499 -9.96 -17.37 -3.28
CA VAL A 499 -10.79 -18.60 -3.38
C VAL A 499 -12.29 -18.34 -3.50
N ALA A 500 -12.82 -17.26 -2.92
CA ALA A 500 -14.24 -16.94 -2.94
C ALA A 500 -14.69 -16.22 -4.24
N ARG A 501 -14.01 -16.46 -5.36
CA ARG A 501 -14.28 -15.85 -6.68
C ARG A 501 -14.50 -16.94 -7.72
N VAL A 502 -15.27 -16.63 -8.76
CA VAL A 502 -15.52 -17.57 -9.86
C VAL A 502 -14.23 -17.87 -10.59
N MET A 503 -13.38 -16.87 -10.85
CA MET A 503 -12.11 -17.04 -11.59
C MET A 503 -10.98 -17.69 -10.78
N TYR A 504 -11.26 -18.22 -9.58
CA TYR A 504 -10.26 -18.98 -8.82
C TYR A 504 -10.11 -20.41 -9.36
N THR A 505 -8.86 -20.89 -9.42
CA THR A 505 -8.53 -22.26 -9.79
C THR A 505 -7.97 -23.04 -8.59
N PRO A 506 -8.47 -24.26 -8.30
CA PRO A 506 -9.51 -24.99 -9.03
C PRO A 506 -10.94 -24.53 -8.65
N THR A 507 -11.86 -24.58 -9.61
CA THR A 507 -13.29 -24.20 -9.44
C THR A 507 -14.00 -24.96 -8.32
N SER A 508 -13.56 -26.19 -8.01
CA SER A 508 -14.06 -26.97 -6.89
C SER A 508 -13.83 -26.30 -5.53
N SER A 509 -12.68 -25.64 -5.35
CA SER A 509 -12.37 -24.88 -4.13
C SER A 509 -13.25 -23.64 -4.02
N ALA A 510 -13.49 -22.95 -5.14
CA ALA A 510 -14.39 -21.80 -5.18
C ALA A 510 -15.82 -22.17 -4.79
N TYR A 511 -16.32 -23.28 -5.35
CA TYR A 511 -17.62 -23.82 -4.97
C TYR A 511 -17.67 -24.20 -3.48
N ASN A 512 -16.64 -24.87 -2.96
CA ASN A 512 -16.59 -25.23 -1.54
C ASN A 512 -16.50 -24.00 -0.61
N ALA A 513 -15.92 -22.90 -1.08
CA ALA A 513 -15.89 -21.61 -0.39
C ALA A 513 -17.23 -20.84 -0.47
N GLY A 514 -18.27 -21.42 -1.06
CA GLY A 514 -19.61 -20.83 -1.11
C GLY A 514 -19.95 -20.09 -2.40
N VAL A 515 -19.07 -20.07 -3.41
CA VAL A 515 -19.36 -19.45 -4.71
C VAL A 515 -20.48 -20.23 -5.41
N ARG A 516 -21.51 -19.52 -5.86
CA ARG A 516 -22.67 -20.11 -6.56
C ARG A 516 -23.03 -19.38 -7.84
N ASN A 517 -22.69 -18.10 -7.93
CA ASN A 517 -22.99 -17.15 -9.00
C ASN A 517 -21.79 -16.20 -9.16
N LEU A 518 -21.80 -15.33 -10.17
CA LEU A 518 -20.83 -14.24 -10.32
C LEU A 518 -20.74 -13.42 -9.05
N THR A 519 -19.51 -13.06 -8.69
CA THR A 519 -19.25 -12.13 -7.61
C THR A 519 -19.10 -10.72 -8.16
N SER A 520 -18.96 -9.73 -7.28
CA SER A 520 -18.65 -8.36 -7.70
C SER A 520 -17.38 -8.28 -8.56
N ASP A 521 -16.45 -9.23 -8.42
CA ASP A 521 -15.19 -9.25 -9.16
C ASP A 521 -15.42 -9.45 -10.66
N GLU A 522 -16.10 -10.56 -10.99
CA GLU A 522 -16.37 -10.90 -12.37
C GLU A 522 -17.33 -9.92 -13.01
N ILE A 523 -18.30 -9.39 -12.25
CA ILE A 523 -19.21 -8.36 -12.73
C ILE A 523 -18.44 -7.11 -13.14
N ASN A 524 -17.62 -6.57 -12.23
CA ASN A 524 -16.82 -5.39 -12.52
C ASN A 524 -15.84 -5.66 -13.68
N GLY A 525 -15.28 -6.87 -13.74
CA GLY A 525 -14.32 -7.25 -14.77
C GLY A 525 -14.91 -7.32 -16.16
N ILE A 526 -16.09 -7.91 -16.29
CA ILE A 526 -16.81 -7.93 -17.56
C ILE A 526 -17.27 -6.52 -17.96
N ASN A 527 -17.82 -5.73 -17.04
CA ASN A 527 -18.29 -4.37 -17.35
C ASN A 527 -17.16 -3.38 -17.69
N ALA A 528 -15.94 -3.66 -17.27
CA ALA A 528 -14.79 -2.88 -17.72
C ALA A 528 -14.29 -3.29 -19.10
N LEU A 529 -14.57 -4.52 -19.52
CA LEU A 529 -14.23 -5.01 -20.85
C LEU A 529 -15.28 -4.59 -21.89
N TYR A 530 -16.57 -4.61 -21.57
CA TYR A 530 -17.68 -4.38 -22.51
C TYR A 530 -18.49 -3.15 -22.12
#